data_AF-A0A443J6X1-F1
#
_entry.id   AF-A0A443J6X1-F1
#
_cell.length_a   1.000
_cell.length_b   1.000
_cell.length_c   1.000
_cell.angle_alpha   90.00
_cell.angle_beta   90.00
_cell.angle_gamma   90.00
#
_symmetry.space_group_name_H-M   'P 1'
#
loop_
_entity.id
_entity.type
_entity.pdbx_description
1 polymer ?
#
loop_
_entity_poly.entity_id
_entity_poly.type
_entity_poly.pdbx_seq_one_letter_code
_entity_poly.pdbx_strand_id
1 'polypeptide(L)' 'MARVRTVTHGYRLATGWEKIDKRPLTLEVAQDLRARGYTMVVAKRGLFDAREISLNQLIPPP' A
#
# COMPACT_ATOMS: atom_id res chain seq x y z
N MET A 1 15.95 -12.86 -2.56
CA MET A 1 15.29 -12.04 -1.51
C MET A 1 14.22 -11.17 -2.16
N ALA A 2 12.95 -11.31 -1.78
CA ALA A 2 11.86 -10.52 -2.33
C ALA A 2 12.00 -9.05 -1.87
N ARG A 3 12.26 -8.13 -2.82
CA ARG A 3 12.39 -6.70 -2.50
C ARG A 3 11.04 -6.15 -2.03
N VAL A 4 10.99 -5.64 -0.80
CA VAL A 4 9.78 -5.04 -0.22
C VAL A 4 9.29 -3.90 -1.11
N ARG A 5 7.99 -3.88 -1.42
CA ARG A 5 7.37 -2.82 -2.23
C ARG A 5 7.26 -1.54 -1.40
N THR A 6 7.46 -0.38 -1.99
CA THR A 6 7.26 0.92 -1.33
C THR A 6 5.90 1.48 -1.70
N VAL A 7 5.05 1.73 -0.72
CA VAL A 7 3.77 2.42 -0.92
C VAL A 7 4.03 3.86 -1.34
N THR A 8 3.27 4.36 -2.30
CA THR A 8 3.39 5.72 -2.82
C THR A 8 2.07 6.49 -2.84
N HIS A 9 0.95 5.78 -3.00
CA HIS A 9 -0.39 6.35 -3.01
C HIS A 9 -1.32 5.46 -2.19
N GLY A 10 -2.30 6.07 -1.54
CA GLY A 10 -3.37 5.41 -0.83
C GLY A 10 -4.70 5.78 -1.48
N TYR A 11 -5.61 4.82 -1.55
CA TYR A 11 -6.98 5.03 -1.99
C TYR A 11 -7.91 5.01 -0.79
N ARG A 12 -8.77 6.02 -0.69
CA ARG A 12 -9.91 6.04 0.23
C ARG A 12 -11.20 6.17 -0.56
N LEU A 13 -12.27 5.59 -0.03
CA LEU A 13 -13.60 5.74 -0.63
C LEU A 13 -14.10 7.19 -0.60
N ALA A 14 -13.68 7.96 0.41
CA ALA A 14 -14.12 9.35 0.59
C ALA A 14 -13.39 10.35 -0.33
N THR A 15 -12.08 10.19 -0.53
CA THR A 15 -11.22 11.15 -1.24
C THR A 15 -10.67 10.64 -2.56
N GLY A 16 -10.79 9.34 -2.84
CA GLY A 16 -10.17 8.69 -3.99
C GLY A 16 -8.67 8.43 -3.77
N TRP A 17 -7.89 8.53 -4.85
CA TRP A 17 -6.44 8.34 -4.80
C TRP A 17 -5.74 9.59 -4.29
N GLU A 18 -4.98 9.44 -3.21
CA GLU A 18 -4.13 10.49 -2.66
C GLU A 18 -2.69 9.99 -2.52
N LYS A 19 -1.76 10.93 -2.65
CA LYS A 19 -0.33 10.65 -2.50
C LYS A 19 0.00 10.59 -1.01
N ILE A 20 0.66 9.53 -0.59
CA ILE A 20 1.05 9.32 0.81
C ILE A 20 2.57 9.26 0.94
N ASP A 21 3.05 9.32 2.18
CA ASP A 21 4.48 9.15 2.45
C ASP A 21 5.01 7.84 1.87
N LYS A 22 6.16 7.93 1.21
CA LYS A 22 6.82 6.76 0.64
C LYS A 22 7.36 5.88 1.75
N ARG A 23 6.69 4.75 2.03
CA ARG A 23 7.09 3.82 3.10
C ARG A 23 7.07 2.37 2.61
N PRO A 24 7.91 1.48 3.14
CA PRO A 24 7.85 0.06 2.81
C PRO A 24 6.48 -0.53 3.16
N LEU A 25 5.92 -1.37 2.29
CA LEU A 25 4.68 -2.09 2.53
C LEU A 25 4.97 -3.26 3.48
N THR A 26 5.01 -2.96 4.78
CA THR A 26 5.03 -3.94 5.86
C THR A 26 3.61 -4.17 6.38
N LEU A 27 3.43 -5.22 7.18
CA LEU A 27 2.16 -5.49 7.85
C LEU A 27 1.71 -4.31 8.73
N GLU A 28 2.66 -3.72 9.48
CA GLU A 28 2.40 -2.55 10.33
C GLU A 28 1.92 -1.34 9.52
N VAL A 29 2.57 -1.06 8.38
CA VAL A 29 2.17 0.04 7.49
C VAL A 29 0.80 -0.23 6.87
N ALA A 30 0.51 -1.47 6.48
CA ALA A 30 -0.80 -1.85 5.97
C ALA A 30 -1.91 -1.66 7.03
N GLN A 31 -1.64 -2.03 8.28
CA GLN A 31 -2.56 -1.83 9.40
C GLN A 31 -2.77 -0.36 9.73
N ASP A 32 -1.70 0.44 9.78
CA ASP A 32 -1.79 1.89 10.01
C ASP A 32 -2.59 2.57 8.89
N LEU A 33 -2.33 2.23 7.62
CA LEU A 33 -3.09 2.78 6.49
C LEU A 33 -4.57 2.35 6.54
N ARG A 34 -4.85 1.11 6.90
CA ARG A 34 -6.23 0.65 7.12
C ARG A 34 -6.91 1.43 8.25
N ALA A 35 -6.23 1.66 9.37
CA ALA A 35 -6.74 2.43 10.50
C ALA A 35 -7.03 3.90 10.11
N ARG A 36 -6.24 4.45 9.18
CA ARG A 36 -6.46 5.77 8.56
C ARG A 36 -7.58 5.80 7.51
N GLY A 37 -8.26 4.68 7.27
CA GLY A 37 -9.38 4.57 6.33
C GLY A 37 -8.98 4.33 4.86
N TYR A 38 -7.72 3.97 4.58
CA TYR A 38 -7.33 3.53 3.24
C TYR A 38 -7.78 2.10 2.96
N THR A 39 -8.27 1.85 1.75
CA THR A 39 -8.75 0.52 1.32
C THR A 39 -7.83 -0.11 0.29
N MET A 40 -7.13 0.68 -0.52
CA MET A 40 -6.10 0.22 -1.46
C MET A 40 -4.85 1.09 -1.39
N VAL A 41 -3.73 0.54 -1.84
CA VAL A 41 -2.46 1.26 -1.92
C VAL A 41 -1.73 0.95 -3.22
N VAL A 42 -1.06 1.94 -3.80
CA VAL A 42 -0.10 1.71 -4.90
C VAL A 42 1.27 1.47 -4.30
N ALA A 43 1.77 0.25 -4.44
CA ALA A 43 3.09 -0.15 -3.98
C ALA A 43 4.02 -0.42 -5.18
N LYS A 44 5.17 0.28 -5.21
CA LYS A 44 6.17 0.22 -6.28
C LYS A 44 7.37 -0.63 -5.88
N ARG A 45 7.99 -1.31 -6.83
CA ARG A 45 9.22 -2.10 -6.71
C ARG A 45 10.20 -1.68 -7.80
N GLY A 46 10.86 -0.54 -7.62
CA GLY A 46 11.67 0.09 -8.67
C GLY A 46 10.84 1.03 -9.55
N LEU A 47 11.37 1.37 -10.73
CA LEU A 47 10.80 2.40 -11.61
C LEU A 47 9.56 1.93 -12.40
N PHE A 48 9.47 0.64 -12.74
CA PHE A 48 8.45 0.12 -13.66
C PHE A 48 7.48 -0.91 -13.07
N ASP A 49 7.71 -1.36 -11.83
CA ASP A 49 6.85 -2.36 -11.17
C ASP A 49 5.97 -1.64 -10.15
N ALA A 50 4.81 -1.15 -10.55
CA ALA A 50 3.78 -0.61 -9.67
C ALA A 50 2.62 -1.58 -9.58
N ARG A 51 2.14 -1.86 -8.37
CA ARG A 51 0.94 -2.67 -8.15
C ARG A 51 -0.01 -1.99 -7.19
N GLU A 52 -1.29 -2.08 -7.51
CA GLU A 52 -2.37 -1.79 -6.58
C GLU A 52 -2.58 -3.00 -5.68
N ILE A 53 -2.58 -2.76 -4.37
CA ILE A 53 -2.72 -3.79 -3.36
C ILE A 53 -3.89 -3.37 -2.48
N SER A 54 -4.88 -4.25 -2.38
CA SER A 54 -5.99 -4.07 -1.45
C SER A 54 -5.48 -4.30 -0.03
N LEU A 55 -5.68 -3.32 0.85
CA LEU A 55 -5.44 -3.48 2.29
C LEU A 55 -6.53 -4.33 2.96
N ASN A 56 -7.62 -4.59 2.23
CA ASN A 56 -8.74 -5.38 2.73
C ASN A 56 -8.63 -6.86 2.45
N GLN A 57 -7.80 -7.27 1.50
CA GLN A 57 -7.46 -8.68 1.33
C GLN A 57 -6.43 -9.07 2.39
N LEU A 58 -6.59 -10.26 2.97
CA LEU A 58 -5.54 -10.92 3.75
C LEU A 58 -4.25 -10.86 2.92
N ILE A 59 -3.27 -10.08 3.37
CA ILE A 59 -1.95 -10.03 2.74
C ILE A 59 -1.44 -11.47 2.82
N PRO A 60 -1.23 -12.19 1.71
CA PRO A 60 -0.78 -13.56 1.77
C PRO A 60 0.57 -13.58 2.51
N PRO A 61 0.77 -14.54 3.43
CA PRO A 61 2.04 -14.67 4.15
C PRO A 61 3.20 -14.88 3.16
N PRO A 62 4.43 -14.52 3.56
CA PRO A 62 5.62 -14.50 2.69
C PRO A 62 6.00 -15.85 2.09
#